data_AF-A0A849FY69-F1
#
_entry.id   AF-A0A849FY69-F1
#
_cell.length_a   1.000
_cell.length_b   1.000
_cell.length_c   1.000
_cell.angle_alpha   90.00
_cell.angle_beta   90.00
_cell.angle_gamma   90.00
#
_symmetry.space_group_name_H-M   'P 1'
#
loop_
_entity.id
_entity.type
_entity.pdbx_description
1 polymer ?
#
loop_
_entity_poly.entity_id
_entity_poly.type
_entity_poly.pdbx_seq_one_letter_code
_entity_poly.pdbx_strand_id
1 'polypeptide(L)'
;MNTDLLNLLKRCDTPTICNAIEVVQGKRGFAAFTHGTVLASAPEAGAMVGHAVTAKIAGVTPPEEDDATIRARRMEYYRRMAEAPKP
;
A
#
# COMPACT_ATOMS: atom_id res chain seq x y z
N MET A 1 9.73 -12.18 -1.02
CA MET A 1 10.80 -11.15 -0.99
C MET A 1 11.77 -11.56 0.11
N ASN A 2 13.09 -11.49 -0.10
CA ASN A 2 14.04 -11.82 0.98
C ASN A 2 14.37 -10.57 1.81
N THR A 3 14.92 -10.79 3.01
CA THR A 3 15.26 -9.74 3.97
C THR A 3 16.28 -8.74 3.42
N ASP A 4 17.24 -9.20 2.62
CA ASP A 4 18.29 -8.33 2.04
C ASP A 4 17.70 -7.29 1.09
N LEU A 5 16.78 -7.69 0.21
CA LEU A 5 16.10 -6.77 -0.69
C LEU A 5 15.24 -5.76 0.09
N LEU A 6 14.53 -6.20 1.13
CA LEU A 6 13.72 -5.31 1.97
C LEU A 6 14.59 -4.27 2.68
N ASN A 7 15.73 -4.68 3.23
CA ASN A 7 16.68 -3.79 3.89
C ASN A 7 17.31 -2.80 2.92
N LEU A 8 17.60 -3.22 1.68
CA LEU A 8 18.10 -2.33 0.65
C LEU A 8 17.05 -1.27 0.27
N LEU A 9 15.81 -1.69 0.02
CA LEU A 9 14.73 -0.78 -0.36
C LEU A 9 14.43 0.27 0.72
N LYS A 10 14.52 -0.09 2.01
CA LYS A 10 14.31 0.84 3.14
C LYS A 10 15.34 1.97 3.20
N ARG A 11 16.49 1.84 2.54
CA ARG A 11 17.54 2.87 2.49
C ARG A 11 17.37 3.87 1.35
N CYS A 12 16.41 3.64 0.46
CA CYS A 12 16.16 4.49 -0.69
C CYS A 12 14.89 5.30 -0.46
N ASP A 13 14.90 6.56 -0.91
CA ASP A 13 13.68 7.37 -0.92
C ASP A 13 12.74 6.95 -2.07
N THR A 14 11.48 7.38 -1.98
CA THR A 14 10.47 7.10 -3.00
C THR A 14 10.91 7.57 -4.40
N PRO A 15 11.43 8.80 -4.59
CA PRO A 15 11.90 9.27 -5.91
C PRO A 15 12.98 8.38 -6.54
N THR A 16 13.94 7.88 -5.75
CA THR A 16 15.01 6.99 -6.24
C THR A 16 14.44 5.69 -6.79
N ILE A 17 13.49 5.07 -6.07
CA ILE A 17 12.83 3.84 -6.53
C ILE A 17 12.00 4.09 -7.78
N CYS A 18 11.25 5.20 -7.84
CA CYS A 18 10.49 5.59 -9.03
C CYS A 18 11.40 5.72 -10.27
N ASN A 19 12.51 6.44 -10.13
CA ASN A 19 13.47 6.64 -11.21
C ASN A 19 14.10 5.31 -11.67
N ALA A 20 14.43 4.41 -10.73
CA ALA A 20 14.97 3.09 -11.07
C ALA A 20 13.97 2.25 -11.89
N ILE A 21 12.68 2.33 -11.56
CA ILE A 21 11.62 1.64 -12.32
C ILE A 21 11.54 2.20 -13.75
N GLU A 22 11.59 3.52 -13.93
CA GLU A 22 11.59 4.14 -15.27
C GLU A 22 12.77 3.68 -16.12
N VAL A 23 13.97 3.61 -15.54
CA VAL A 23 15.19 3.12 -16.20
C VAL A 23 15.01 1.66 -16.65
N VAL A 24 14.54 0.78 -15.76
CA VAL A 24 14.34 -0.65 -16.07
C VAL A 24 13.24 -0.86 -17.12
N GLN A 25 12.18 -0.03 -17.10
CA GLN A 25 11.10 -0.12 -18.07
C GLN A 25 11.41 0.57 -19.42
N GLY A 26 12.46 1.38 -19.50
CA GLY A 26 12.82 2.15 -20.69
C GLY A 26 11.77 3.17 -21.10
N LYS A 27 10.89 3.61 -20.18
CA LYS A 27 9.81 4.57 -20.42
C LYS A 27 9.75 5.59 -19.28
N ARG A 28 9.45 6.83 -19.63
CA ARG A 28 9.25 7.92 -18.68
C ARG A 28 7.77 8.01 -18.28
N GLY A 29 7.49 8.25 -17.00
CA GLY A 29 6.13 8.41 -16.50
C GLY A 29 5.36 7.09 -16.41
N PHE A 30 5.83 6.16 -15.58
CA PHE A 30 5.04 4.98 -15.24
C PHE A 30 3.69 5.41 -14.61
N ALA A 31 2.57 4.85 -15.09
CA ALA A 31 1.23 5.35 -14.75
C ALA A 31 0.65 4.80 -13.44
N ALA A 32 1.38 3.96 -12.69
CA ALA A 32 0.87 3.35 -11.46
C ALA A 32 1.34 4.05 -10.17
N PHE A 33 1.42 5.39 -10.22
CA PHE A 33 1.65 6.20 -9.01
C PHE A 33 0.34 6.64 -8.38
N THR A 34 0.38 6.94 -7.09
CA THR A 34 -0.72 7.62 -6.41
C THR A 34 -0.93 9.00 -7.04
N HIS A 35 -2.10 9.25 -7.59
CA HIS A 35 -2.43 10.50 -8.29
C HIS A 35 -2.66 11.71 -7.37
N GLY A 36 -2.49 11.55 -6.05
CA GLY A 36 -2.61 12.60 -5.05
C GLY A 36 -1.38 12.65 -4.14
N THR A 37 -1.13 13.81 -3.54
CA THR A 37 -0.03 13.95 -2.57
C THR A 37 -0.43 13.26 -1.27
N VAL A 38 0.27 12.17 -0.95
CA VAL A 38 0.17 11.52 0.36
C VAL A 38 1.15 12.23 1.29
N LEU A 39 0.64 12.79 2.39
CA LEU A 39 1.47 13.41 3.42
C LEU A 39 1.76 12.39 4.53
N ALA A 40 3.04 12.19 4.84
CA ALA A 40 3.44 11.34 5.95
C ALA A 40 3.08 12.02 7.28
N SER A 41 2.35 11.31 8.14
CA SER A 41 2.02 11.79 9.49
C SER A 41 3.21 11.73 10.47
N ALA A 42 4.23 10.94 10.14
CA ALA A 42 5.48 10.81 10.91
C ALA A 42 6.70 10.85 9.95
N PRO A 43 7.08 12.04 9.42
CA PRO A 43 8.16 12.17 8.44
C PRO A 43 9.52 11.64 8.93
N GLU A 44 9.78 11.72 10.24
CA GLU A 44 10.99 11.24 10.90
C GLU A 44 11.12 9.72 10.96
N ALA A 45 10.04 8.97 10.70
CA ALA A 45 10.06 7.51 10.70
C ALA A 45 10.79 6.90 9.49
N GLY A 46 11.12 7.71 8.47
CA GLY A 46 11.81 7.28 7.27
C GLY A 46 10.95 6.47 6.30
N ALA A 47 11.60 5.85 5.30
CA ALA A 47 10.93 5.07 4.27
C ALA A 47 10.42 3.72 4.79
N MET A 48 9.22 3.33 4.38
CA MET A 48 8.62 2.02 4.69
C MET A 48 8.55 1.12 3.45
N VAL A 49 8.73 -0.19 3.66
CA VAL A 49 8.65 -1.20 2.60
C VAL A 49 7.85 -2.39 3.13
N GLY A 50 6.92 -2.90 2.33
CA GLY A 50 6.18 -4.09 2.68
C GLY A 50 5.29 -4.63 1.56
N HIS A 51 4.51 -5.65 1.90
CA HIS A 51 3.54 -6.26 0.99
C HIS A 51 2.23 -5.49 1.03
N ALA A 52 1.70 -5.12 -0.14
CA ALA A 52 0.41 -4.46 -0.23
C ALA A 52 -0.73 -5.45 0.07
N VAL A 53 -1.55 -5.12 1.06
CA VAL A 53 -2.82 -5.79 1.34
C VAL A 53 -3.92 -4.78 1.03
N THR A 54 -4.76 -5.09 0.05
CA THR A 54 -5.72 -4.13 -0.50
C THR A 54 -7.12 -4.35 0.05
N ALA A 55 -7.84 -3.25 0.26
CA ALA A 55 -9.24 -3.24 0.62
C ALA A 55 -9.94 -2.07 -0.09
N LYS A 56 -11.24 -2.24 -0.36
CA LYS A 56 -12.09 -1.18 -0.91
C LYS A 56 -13.06 -0.73 0.19
N ILE A 57 -13.06 0.55 0.48
CA ILE A 57 -13.90 1.17 1.50
C ILE A 57 -14.78 2.22 0.81
N ALA A 58 -16.08 2.19 1.09
CA ALA A 58 -17.03 3.22 0.69
C ALA A 58 -17.81 3.63 1.94
N GLY A 59 -18.01 4.94 2.13
CA GLY A 59 -18.72 5.48 3.28
C GLY A 59 -19.39 6.83 3.03
N VAL A 60 -19.53 7.22 1.76
CA VAL A 60 -20.17 8.50 1.38
C VAL A 60 -21.69 8.41 1.52
N THR A 61 -22.28 7.26 1.20
CA THR A 61 -23.72 7.00 1.33
C THR A 61 -23.98 5.90 2.36
N PRO A 62 -25.17 5.87 2.98
CA PRO A 62 -25.59 4.75 3.80
C PRO A 62 -25.54 3.42 3.01
N PRO A 63 -25.26 2.29 3.68
CA PRO A 63 -25.27 1.00 3.02
C PRO A 63 -26.71 0.57 2.66
N GLU A 64 -26.85 -0.09 1.51
CA GLU A 64 -28.11 -0.70 1.05
C GLU A 64 -28.17 -2.21 1.36
N GLU A 65 -27.01 -2.81 1.63
CA GLU A 65 -26.86 -4.23 1.99
C GLU A 65 -27.26 -4.48 3.46
N ASP A 66 -27.57 -5.73 3.80
CA ASP A 66 -27.94 -6.12 5.15
C ASP A 66 -26.76 -6.02 6.14
N ASP A 67 -27.08 -5.77 7.42
CA ASP A 67 -26.11 -5.59 8.49
C ASP A 67 -25.19 -6.81 8.70
N ALA A 68 -25.70 -8.03 8.51
CA ALA A 68 -24.92 -9.25 8.71
C ALA A 68 -23.84 -9.40 7.63
N THR A 69 -24.17 -9.11 6.38
CA THR A 69 -23.22 -9.07 5.25
C THR A 69 -22.12 -8.03 5.48
N ILE A 70 -22.50 -6.82 5.90
CA ILE A 70 -21.54 -5.74 6.19
C ILE A 70 -20.61 -6.16 7.33
N ARG A 71 -21.17 -6.72 8.41
CA ARG A 71 -20.38 -7.20 9.55
C ARG A 71 -19.39 -8.27 9.13
N ALA A 72 -19.83 -9.28 8.38
CA ALA A 72 -18.95 -10.36 7.89
C ALA A 72 -17.81 -9.80 7.03
N ARG A 73 -18.10 -8.88 6.09
CA ARG A 73 -17.10 -8.24 5.24
C ARG A 73 -16.06 -7.43 6.05
N ARG A 74 -16.50 -6.71 7.07
CA ARG A 74 -15.60 -5.94 7.97
C ARG A 74 -14.71 -6.87 8.79
N MET A 75 -15.24 -7.98 9.31
CA MET A 75 -14.44 -8.94 10.05
C MET A 75 -13.40 -9.62 9.15
N GLU A 76 -13.78 -9.94 7.92
CA GLU A 76 -12.84 -10.51 6.95
C GLU A 76 -11.72 -9.53 6.59
N TYR A 77 -12.02 -8.23 6.46
CA TYR A 77 -10.99 -7.21 6.29
C TYR A 77 -9.94 -7.25 7.41
N TYR A 78 -10.36 -7.25 8.68
CA TYR A 78 -9.43 -7.30 9.81
C TYR A 78 -8.62 -8.59 9.84
N ARG A 79 -9.26 -9.73 9.58
CA ARG A 79 -8.61 -11.05 9.48
C ARG A 79 -7.52 -11.03 8.41
N ARG A 80 -7.83 -10.53 7.21
CA ARG A 80 -6.85 -10.41 6.11
C ARG A 80 -5.67 -9.51 6.45
N MET A 81 -5.91 -8.40 7.14
CA MET A 81 -4.82 -7.50 7.58
C MET A 81 -3.93 -8.13 8.64
N ALA A 82 -4.51 -8.91 9.57
CA ALA A 82 -3.77 -9.57 10.63
C ALA A 82 -2.93 -10.76 10.13
N GLU A 83 -3.47 -11.53 9.18
CA GLU A 83 -2.85 -12.76 8.66
C GLU A 83 -1.96 -12.53 7.44
N ALA A 84 -1.93 -11.31 6.89
CA ALA A 84 -1.11 -10.99 5.74
C ALA A 84 0.37 -11.29 5.98
N PRO A 85 1.11 -11.76 4.95
CA PRO A 85 2.55 -11.96 5.04
C PRO A 85 3.25 -10.69 5.50
N LYS A 86 3.99 -10.80 6.62
CA LYS A 86 4.81 -9.70 7.13
C LYS A 86 6.16 -9.67 6.41
N PRO A 87 6.68 -8.48 6.06
CA PRO A 87 8.04 -8.33 5.57
C PRO A 87 9.08 -8.61 6.66
#